data_AF-A0A4R0JUT2-F1
#
_entry.id   AF-A0A4R0JUT2-F1
#
_cell.length_a   1.000
_cell.length_b   1.000
_cell.length_c   1.000
_cell.angle_alpha   90.00
_cell.angle_beta   90.00
_cell.angle_gamma   90.00
#
_symmetry.space_group_name_H-M   'P 1'
#
loop_
_entity.id
_entity.type
_entity.pdbx_description
1 polymer ?
#
loop_
_entity_poly.entity_id
_entity_poly.type
_entity_poly.pdbx_seq_one_letter_code
_entity_poly.pdbx_strand_id
1 'polypeptide(L)'
;MTVVTDGQERAGDVRLGRVGRGVRVAVALVGIGLLINGSVRASDDAWPFGPMSQYAMSVPDDASITYTRISAQTDAGTTVDVPLNIEGAGVARAEIEARTGEIVKDPSLLQQVADGWAKKHPDKPKYVKLELIRDTTQLVKGRVVGPPTPAVLATWEVRR
;
A
#
# COMPACT_ATOMS: atom_id res chain seq x y z
N MET A 1 -68.67 0.76 -11.09
CA MET A 1 -67.99 1.38 -9.93
C MET A 1 -68.44 0.61 -8.71
N THR A 2 -67.53 -0.15 -8.08
CA THR A 2 -67.37 -0.34 -6.63
C THR A 2 -66.15 -1.23 -6.43
N VAL A 3 -65.12 -0.65 -5.82
CA VAL A 3 -63.94 -1.31 -5.28
C VAL A 3 -64.21 -1.52 -3.79
N VAL A 4 -64.00 -2.73 -3.28
CA VAL A 4 -63.79 -3.04 -1.85
C VAL A 4 -62.77 -4.18 -1.83
N THR A 5 -61.48 -3.91 -1.65
CA THR A 5 -60.72 -3.74 -0.39
C THR A 5 -60.79 -4.96 0.51
N ASP A 6 -59.69 -5.73 0.55
CA ASP A 6 -59.17 -6.30 1.78
C ASP A 6 -57.67 -6.52 1.53
N GLY A 7 -56.76 -6.01 2.35
CA GLY A 7 -56.64 -6.45 3.73
C GLY A 7 -55.36 -7.30 3.78
N GLN A 8 -54.26 -6.65 4.12
CA GLN A 8 -52.93 -7.22 4.25
C GLN A 8 -52.88 -8.28 5.37
N GLU A 9 -52.68 -9.55 5.03
CA GLU A 9 -52.19 -10.55 5.99
C GLU A 9 -50.65 -10.51 6.05
N ARG A 10 -50.13 -10.25 7.25
CA ARG A 10 -48.75 -10.58 7.61
C ARG A 10 -48.66 -12.10 7.82
N ALA A 11 -48.08 -12.84 6.89
CA ALA A 11 -47.71 -14.25 7.10
C ALA A 11 -46.31 -14.48 6.48
N GLY A 12 -45.26 -14.85 7.21
CA GLY A 12 -45.21 -15.71 8.39
C GLY A 12 -44.67 -17.08 7.94
N ASP A 13 -43.35 -17.26 8.08
CA ASP A 13 -42.55 -18.48 7.84
C ASP A 13 -42.65 -19.18 6.47
N VAL A 14 -41.72 -18.81 5.57
CA VAL A 14 -41.40 -19.63 4.40
C VAL A 14 -40.66 -20.88 4.83
N ARG A 15 -41.38 -22.01 4.98
CA ARG A 15 -40.74 -23.31 5.23
C ARG A 15 -40.00 -23.79 3.98
N LEU A 16 -38.68 -23.88 4.08
CA LEU A 16 -37.82 -24.43 3.04
C LEU A 16 -38.18 -25.89 2.77
N GLY A 17 -38.60 -26.18 1.53
CA GLY A 17 -38.84 -27.55 1.07
C GLY A 17 -37.58 -28.41 1.18
N ARG A 18 -37.76 -29.73 1.37
CA ARG A 18 -36.66 -30.69 1.60
C ARG A 18 -35.60 -30.66 0.50
N VAL A 19 -36.01 -30.47 -0.76
CA VAL A 19 -35.10 -30.34 -1.91
C VAL A 19 -34.29 -29.04 -1.85
N GLY A 20 -34.95 -27.90 -1.59
CA GLY A 20 -34.25 -26.61 -1.45
C GLY A 20 -33.26 -26.61 -0.29
N ARG A 21 -33.60 -27.30 0.81
CA ARG A 21 -32.67 -27.54 1.92
C ARG A 21 -31.48 -28.41 1.50
N GLY A 22 -31.73 -29.50 0.78
CA GLY A 22 -30.68 -30.39 0.30
C GLY A 22 -29.69 -29.70 -0.65
N VAL A 23 -30.18 -28.92 -1.61
CA VAL A 23 -29.35 -28.20 -2.59
C VAL A 23 -28.43 -27.19 -1.88
N ARG A 24 -28.96 -26.42 -0.94
CA ARG A 24 -28.15 -25.44 -0.19
C ARG A 24 -27.07 -26.10 0.66
N VAL A 25 -27.39 -27.22 1.30
CA VAL A 25 -26.41 -28.00 2.08
C VAL A 25 -25.31 -28.53 1.17
N ALA A 26 -25.65 -29.07 0.00
CA ALA A 26 -24.66 -29.57 -0.95
C ALA A 26 -23.75 -28.45 -1.47
N VAL A 27 -24.30 -27.30 -1.87
CA VAL A 27 -23.52 -26.15 -2.34
C VAL A 27 -22.57 -25.63 -1.25
N ALA A 28 -23.04 -25.57 0.00
CA ALA A 28 -22.19 -25.17 1.12
C ALA A 28 -21.04 -26.16 1.35
N LEU A 29 -21.31 -27.47 1.32
CA LEU A 29 -20.28 -28.50 1.49
C LEU A 29 -19.24 -28.47 0.37
N VAL A 30 -19.65 -28.20 -0.87
CA VAL A 30 -18.73 -28.02 -2.00
C VAL A 30 -17.84 -26.80 -1.78
N GLY A 31 -18.41 -25.65 -1.40
CA GLY A 31 -17.63 -24.44 -1.11
C GLY A 31 -16.62 -24.65 0.03
N ILE A 32 -17.02 -25.35 1.09
CA ILE A 32 -16.15 -25.70 2.22
C ILE A 32 -15.01 -26.61 1.75
N GLY A 33 -15.29 -27.64 0.95
CA GLY A 33 -14.27 -28.53 0.42
C GLY A 33 -13.26 -27.80 -0.46
N LEU A 34 -13.72 -26.89 -1.31
CA LEU A 34 -12.85 -26.04 -2.13
C LEU A 34 -11.97 -25.13 -1.26
N LEU A 35 -12.50 -24.55 -0.17
CA LEU A 35 -11.76 -23.70 0.77
C LEU A 35 -10.66 -24.46 1.52
N ILE A 36 -10.98 -25.65 2.02
CA ILE A 36 -10.01 -26.50 2.74
C ILE A 36 -8.89 -26.91 1.78
N ASN A 37 -9.26 -27.36 0.59
CA ASN A 37 -8.33 -27.79 -0.44
C ASN A 37 -7.37 -26.66 -0.86
N GLY A 38 -7.88 -25.44 -1.01
CA GLY A 38 -7.03 -24.30 -1.37
C GLY A 38 -6.17 -23.75 -0.23
N SER A 39 -6.68 -23.76 1.00
CA SER A 39 -5.96 -23.25 2.18
C SER A 39 -4.81 -24.17 2.60
N VAL A 40 -4.97 -25.50 2.51
CA VAL A 40 -3.92 -26.47 2.90
C VAL A 40 -2.70 -26.41 1.99
N ARG A 41 -2.87 -26.00 0.73
CA ARG A 41 -1.74 -25.82 -0.19
C ARG A 41 -0.93 -24.55 0.10
N ALA A 42 -1.47 -23.61 0.89
CA ALA A 42 -0.84 -22.33 1.22
C ALA A 42 -0.17 -21.64 0.02
N SER A 43 -0.78 -21.81 -1.16
CA SER A 43 -0.37 -21.25 -2.45
C SER A 43 -1.55 -20.52 -3.05
N ASP A 44 -1.33 -19.31 -3.54
CA ASP A 44 -2.35 -18.44 -4.10
C ASP A 44 -3.10 -19.08 -5.30
N ASP A 45 -2.57 -20.17 -5.87
CA ASP A 45 -3.16 -20.97 -6.98
C ASP A 45 -4.60 -21.44 -6.73
N ALA A 46 -5.03 -21.46 -5.47
CA ALA A 46 -6.35 -21.96 -5.08
C ALA A 46 -7.35 -20.86 -4.71
N TRP A 47 -7.03 -19.58 -4.92
CA TRP A 47 -7.96 -18.46 -4.77
C TRP A 47 -9.20 -18.62 -5.69
N PRO A 48 -10.45 -18.22 -5.29
CA PRO A 48 -10.87 -17.49 -4.07
C PRO A 48 -11.12 -18.38 -2.86
N PHE A 49 -10.75 -19.65 -2.94
CA PHE A 49 -10.91 -20.63 -1.87
C PHE A 49 -9.53 -21.02 -1.29
N GLY A 50 -8.56 -20.11 -1.42
CA GLY A 50 -7.13 -20.24 -1.14
C GLY A 50 -6.54 -18.88 -0.75
N PRO A 51 -5.22 -18.77 -0.57
CA PRO A 51 -4.62 -17.74 0.26
C PRO A 51 -4.72 -16.32 -0.30
N MET A 52 -4.66 -15.42 0.66
CA MET A 52 -4.87 -13.99 0.54
C MET A 52 -3.68 -13.27 1.23
N SER A 53 -2.47 -13.78 1.03
CA SER A 53 -1.24 -13.19 1.59
C SER A 53 -0.76 -12.04 0.73
N GLN A 54 -1.51 -10.94 0.73
CA GLN A 54 -1.12 -9.80 -0.11
C GLN A 54 0.08 -9.03 0.47
N TYR A 55 0.42 -9.18 1.76
CA TYR A 55 1.53 -8.46 2.43
C TYR A 55 2.20 -9.18 3.63
N ALA A 56 1.89 -10.45 3.89
CA ALA A 56 2.41 -11.19 5.05
C ALA A 56 3.54 -12.14 4.63
N MET A 57 4.68 -11.59 4.26
CA MET A 57 5.90 -12.36 4.00
C MET A 57 6.83 -12.24 5.21
N SER A 58 7.41 -13.35 5.67
CA SER A 58 8.49 -13.29 6.66
C SER A 58 9.78 -12.85 5.97
N VAL A 59 10.44 -11.84 6.52
CA VAL A 59 11.80 -11.47 6.11
C VAL A 59 12.77 -12.49 6.71
N PRO A 60 13.78 -12.97 5.95
CA PRO A 60 14.82 -13.84 6.52
C PRO A 60 15.51 -13.22 7.73
N ASP A 61 15.94 -14.05 8.68
CA ASP A 61 16.62 -13.61 9.90
C ASP A 61 17.91 -12.83 9.61
N ASP A 62 18.63 -13.22 8.57
CA ASP A 62 19.79 -12.52 8.04
C ASP A 62 19.41 -11.88 6.69
N ALA A 63 19.05 -10.60 6.72
CA ALA A 63 18.52 -9.89 5.57
C ALA A 63 18.92 -8.41 5.56
N SER A 64 18.93 -7.81 4.39
CA SER A 64 19.11 -6.37 4.19
C SER A 64 17.78 -5.74 3.81
N ILE A 65 17.31 -4.79 4.61
CA ILE A 65 16.05 -4.07 4.39
C ILE A 65 16.39 -2.66 3.92
N THR A 66 15.88 -2.28 2.75
CA THR A 66 16.09 -0.95 2.19
C THR A 66 14.85 -0.08 2.31
N TYR A 67 15.05 1.18 2.65
CA TYR A 67 14.02 2.21 2.74
C TYR A 67 14.43 3.42 1.90
N THR A 68 13.51 3.97 1.10
CA THR A 68 13.80 5.14 0.27
C THR A 68 13.16 6.39 0.86
N ARG A 69 13.94 7.48 0.97
CA ARG A 69 13.46 8.81 1.36
C ARG A 69 14.07 9.90 0.49
N ILE A 70 13.51 11.09 0.59
CA ILE A 70 14.08 12.29 -0.01
C ILE A 70 14.43 13.26 1.11
N SER A 71 15.68 13.71 1.13
CA SER A 71 16.15 14.80 1.97
C SER A 71 16.16 16.09 1.15
N ALA A 72 15.77 17.21 1.76
CA ALA A 72 15.79 18.52 1.12
C ALA A 72 16.63 19.50 1.93
N GLN A 73 17.51 20.23 1.25
CA GLN A 73 18.04 21.48 1.77
C GLN A 73 17.05 22.60 1.43
N THR A 74 16.78 23.48 2.40
CA THR A 74 15.90 24.63 2.23
C THR A 74 16.68 25.92 1.97
N ASP A 75 16.01 26.93 1.42
CA ASP A 75 16.54 28.29 1.28
C ASP A 75 16.81 29.00 2.63
N ALA A 76 16.26 28.47 3.72
CA ALA A 76 16.58 28.86 5.09
C ALA A 76 17.86 28.19 5.64
N GLY A 77 18.55 27.38 4.84
CA GLY A 77 19.79 26.71 5.22
C GLY A 77 19.61 25.46 6.09
N THR A 78 18.37 24.99 6.27
CA THR A 78 18.08 23.76 7.03
C THR A 78 17.98 22.54 6.11
N THR A 79 18.31 21.36 6.63
CA THR A 79 18.06 20.08 5.95
C THR A 79 16.90 19.37 6.62
N VAL A 80 15.93 18.93 5.85
CA VAL A 80 14.69 18.30 6.33
C VAL A 80 14.37 17.06 5.51
N ASP A 81 13.74 16.07 6.13
CA ASP A 81 13.12 14.98 5.37
C ASP A 81 11.85 15.49 4.69
N VAL A 82 11.72 15.19 3.39
CA VAL A 82 10.56 15.58 2.60
C VAL A 82 9.36 14.72 3.01
N PRO A 83 8.21 15.33 3.37
CA PRO A 83 7.00 14.58 3.66
C PRO A 83 6.38 14.02 2.37
N LEU A 84 6.69 12.75 2.06
CA LEU A 84 6.18 12.00 0.90
C LEU A 84 4.74 11.50 1.12
N ASN A 85 3.82 12.44 1.24
CA ASN A 85 2.38 12.23 1.27
C ASN A 85 1.65 13.35 0.50
N ILE A 86 0.35 13.19 0.32
CA ILE A 86 -0.49 14.11 -0.47
C ILE A 86 -0.48 15.54 0.10
N GLU A 87 -0.42 15.70 1.42
CA GLU A 87 -0.45 17.01 2.09
C GLU A 87 0.91 17.71 2.09
N GLY A 88 1.99 16.93 2.14
CA GLY A 88 3.37 17.38 2.14
C GLY A 88 3.84 17.81 0.74
N ALA A 89 4.53 16.91 0.04
CA ALA A 89 5.04 17.17 -1.30
C ALA A 89 4.04 16.88 -2.44
N GLY A 90 2.88 16.29 -2.13
CA GLY A 90 1.88 15.93 -3.15
C GLY A 90 2.18 14.64 -3.92
N VAL A 91 3.15 13.86 -3.44
CA VAL A 91 3.58 12.57 -4.01
C VAL A 91 3.68 11.56 -2.87
N ALA A 92 3.21 10.33 -3.09
CA ALA A 92 3.30 9.28 -2.10
C ALA A 92 4.66 8.58 -2.16
N ARG A 93 5.16 8.07 -1.01
CA ARG A 93 6.43 7.31 -0.97
C ARG A 93 6.45 6.15 -1.98
N ALA A 94 5.36 5.39 -2.08
CA ALA A 94 5.27 4.26 -2.99
C ALA A 94 5.50 4.66 -4.47
N GLU A 95 5.10 5.87 -4.86
CA GLU A 95 5.33 6.39 -6.22
C GLU A 95 6.81 6.72 -6.45
N ILE A 96 7.48 7.27 -5.44
CA ILE A 96 8.94 7.51 -5.47
C ILE A 96 9.71 6.19 -5.53
N GLU A 97 9.32 5.21 -4.72
CA GLU A 97 9.94 3.88 -4.70
C GLU A 97 9.77 3.17 -6.04
N ALA A 98 8.56 3.16 -6.62
CA ALA A 98 8.28 2.57 -7.92
C ALA A 98 9.10 3.19 -9.04
N ARG A 99 9.44 4.48 -8.94
CA ARG A 99 10.18 5.23 -9.97
C ARG A 99 11.64 5.49 -9.63
N THR A 100 12.18 4.86 -8.59
CA THR A 100 13.57 5.10 -8.15
C THR A 100 14.58 4.92 -9.28
N GLY A 101 14.42 3.89 -10.12
CA GLY A 101 15.33 3.66 -11.25
C GLY A 101 15.28 4.75 -12.32
N GLU A 102 14.13 5.39 -12.53
CA GLU A 102 14.01 6.53 -13.45
C GLU A 102 14.64 7.79 -12.85
N ILE A 103 14.38 8.06 -11.57
CA ILE A 103 14.93 9.23 -10.86
C ILE A 103 16.45 9.17 -10.79
N VAL A 104 17.03 7.97 -10.62
CA VAL A 104 18.50 7.80 -10.64
C VAL A 104 19.09 8.09 -12.04
N LYS A 105 18.38 7.72 -13.11
CA LYS A 105 18.82 8.00 -14.49
C LYS A 105 18.65 9.47 -14.85
N ASP A 106 17.57 10.08 -14.37
CA ASP A 106 17.24 11.49 -14.59
C ASP A 106 16.81 12.16 -13.27
N PRO A 107 17.77 12.73 -12.51
CA PRO A 107 17.48 13.40 -11.26
C PRO A 107 16.57 14.64 -11.40
N SER A 108 16.39 15.18 -12.62
CA SER A 108 15.49 16.33 -12.84
C SER A 108 14.04 16.04 -12.50
N LEU A 109 13.65 14.76 -12.46
CA LEU A 109 12.34 14.32 -11.99
C LEU A 109 12.04 14.74 -10.54
N LEU A 110 13.07 14.99 -9.72
CA LEU A 110 12.92 15.53 -8.36
C LEU A 110 12.40 16.97 -8.35
N GLN A 111 12.48 17.72 -9.46
CA GLN A 111 11.92 19.07 -9.56
C GLN A 111 10.42 19.09 -9.21
N GLN A 112 9.66 18.07 -9.63
CA GLN A 112 8.22 18.00 -9.37
C GLN A 112 7.90 17.93 -7.86
N VAL A 113 8.80 17.35 -7.07
CA VAL A 113 8.68 17.29 -5.60
C VAL A 113 8.89 18.68 -5.00
N ALA A 114 9.87 19.44 -5.49
CA ALA A 114 10.11 20.83 -5.09
C ALA A 114 8.92 21.73 -5.46
N ASP A 115 8.42 21.61 -6.69
CA ASP A 115 7.30 22.40 -7.20
C ASP A 115 6.01 22.10 -6.42
N GLY A 116 5.77 20.82 -6.11
CA GLY A 116 4.64 20.38 -5.29
C GLY A 116 4.67 20.98 -3.89
N TRP A 117 5.84 20.97 -3.23
CA TRP A 117 6.04 21.63 -1.95
C TRP A 117 5.82 23.14 -2.03
N ALA A 118 6.46 23.81 -2.99
CA ALA A 118 6.38 25.26 -3.14
C ALA A 118 4.94 25.75 -3.38
N LYS A 119 4.16 24.98 -4.15
CA LYS A 119 2.74 25.26 -4.45
C LYS A 119 1.83 25.06 -3.23
N LYS A 120 2.04 24.00 -2.44
CA LYS A 120 1.19 23.68 -1.28
C LYS A 120 1.53 24.50 -0.04
N HIS A 121 2.79 24.88 0.09
CA HIS A 121 3.34 25.56 1.26
C HIS A 121 3.97 26.90 0.86
N PRO A 122 3.16 27.87 0.34
CA PRO A 122 3.68 29.14 -0.19
C PRO A 122 4.44 29.95 0.87
N ASP A 123 4.07 29.81 2.14
CA ASP A 123 4.63 30.50 3.31
C ASP A 123 5.84 29.79 3.96
N LYS A 124 6.18 28.56 3.52
CA LYS A 124 7.30 27.80 4.08
C LYS A 124 8.60 27.97 3.27
N PRO A 125 9.77 27.75 3.91
CA PRO A 125 11.05 27.66 3.22
C PRO A 125 10.99 26.75 2.01
N LYS A 126 11.60 27.18 0.90
CA LYS A 126 11.59 26.43 -0.37
C LYS A 126 12.74 25.46 -0.42
N TYR A 127 12.52 24.32 -1.07
CA TYR A 127 13.60 23.38 -1.33
C TYR A 127 14.52 23.94 -2.41
N VAL A 128 15.83 23.90 -2.14
CA VAL A 128 16.88 24.35 -3.07
C VAL A 128 17.69 23.18 -3.60
N LYS A 129 17.81 22.10 -2.82
CA LYS A 129 18.48 20.87 -3.20
C LYS A 129 17.70 19.67 -2.68
N LEU A 130 17.60 18.62 -3.49
CA LEU A 130 16.94 17.36 -3.13
C LEU A 130 17.91 16.19 -3.32
N GLU A 131 17.89 15.25 -2.39
CA GLU A 131 18.68 14.02 -2.44
C GLU A 131 17.76 12.82 -2.24
N LEU A 132 17.74 11.92 -3.23
CA LEU A 132 17.11 10.62 -3.09
C LEU A 132 18.07 9.70 -2.35
N ILE A 133 17.67 9.20 -1.19
CA ILE A 133 18.50 8.41 -0.29
C ILE A 133 17.87 7.04 -0.09
N ARG A 134 18.70 6.00 -0.17
CA ARG A 134 18.38 4.65 0.27
C ARG A 134 19.08 4.38 1.60
N ASP A 135 18.30 4.23 2.65
CA ASP A 135 18.77 3.74 3.93
C ASP A 135 18.71 2.23 3.95
N THR A 136 19.80 1.59 4.36
CA THR A 136 19.90 0.13 4.44
C THR A 136 20.04 -0.30 5.90
N THR A 137 19.05 -1.05 6.39
CA THR A 137 19.04 -1.65 7.72
C THR A 137 19.45 -3.11 7.62
N GLN A 138 20.50 -3.50 8.35
CA GLN A 138 20.94 -4.89 8.38
C GLN A 138 20.24 -5.66 9.51
N LEU A 139 19.69 -6.81 9.17
CA LEU A 139 19.23 -7.82 10.12
C LEU A 139 20.29 -8.91 10.27
N VAL A 140 20.53 -9.31 11.52
CA VAL A 140 21.30 -10.50 11.87
C VAL A 140 20.52 -11.26 12.94
N LYS A 141 20.23 -12.54 12.69
CA LYS A 141 19.41 -13.39 13.58
C LYS A 141 18.08 -12.72 13.98
N GLY A 142 17.43 -12.08 13.01
CA GLY A 142 16.14 -11.42 13.16
C GLY A 142 16.19 -10.09 13.93
N ARG A 143 17.38 -9.54 14.21
CA ARG A 143 17.55 -8.28 14.95
C ARG A 143 18.24 -7.23 14.11
N VAL A 144 17.79 -5.98 14.23
CA VAL A 144 18.47 -4.83 13.64
C VAL A 144 19.85 -4.68 14.27
N VAL A 145 20.88 -4.56 13.42
CA VAL A 145 22.27 -4.33 13.83
C VAL A 145 22.72 -2.96 13.36
N GLY A 146 23.00 -2.09 14.33
CA GLY A 146 23.51 -0.74 14.07
C GLY A 146 22.46 0.22 13.50
N PRO A 147 22.85 1.48 13.24
CA PRO A 147 22.01 2.44 12.55
C PRO A 147 21.89 2.09 11.06
N PRO A 148 20.81 2.52 10.37
CA PRO A 148 20.70 2.39 8.92
C PRO A 148 21.87 3.09 8.21
N THR A 149 22.37 2.46 7.16
CA THR A 149 23.46 3.03 6.33
C THR A 149 22.85 3.79 5.15
N PRO A 150 23.01 5.12 5.07
CA PRO A 150 22.47 5.91 3.97
C PRO A 150 23.35 5.82 2.72
N ALA A 151 22.71 5.74 1.55
CA ALA A 151 23.34 5.89 0.25
C ALA A 151 22.57 6.92 -0.58
N VAL A 152 23.22 8.01 -0.98
CA VAL A 152 22.64 8.99 -1.92
C VAL A 152 22.64 8.37 -3.31
N LEU A 153 21.44 8.17 -3.85
CA LEU A 153 21.23 7.56 -5.16
C LEU A 153 21.16 8.60 -6.29
N ALA A 154 20.62 9.78 -5.98
CA ALA A 154 20.46 10.88 -6.92
C ALA A 154 20.45 12.22 -6.17
N THR A 155 20.94 13.26 -6.82
CA THR A 155 20.95 14.63 -6.31
C THR A 155 20.41 15.57 -7.37
N TRP A 156 19.57 16.51 -6.97
CA TRP A 156 19.02 17.54 -7.84
C TRP A 156 19.12 18.92 -7.20
N GLU A 157 19.65 19.88 -7.95
CA GLU A 157 19.58 21.30 -7.60
C GLU A 157 18.32 21.90 -8.23
N VAL A 158 17.44 22.43 -7.38
CA VAL A 158 16.13 22.93 -7.78
C VAL A 158 16.30 24.16 -8.67
N ARG A 159 15.66 24.11 -9.84
CA ARG A 159 15.63 25.24 -10.78
C ARG A 159 14.48 26.17 -10.41
N ARG A 160 14.74 27.47 -10.47
CA ARG A 160 13.75 28.54 -10.24
C ARG A 160 12.99 28.87 -11.52
#